data_AF-A0A497G7X5-F1
#
_entry.id   AF-A0A497G7X5-F1
#
_cell.length_a   1.000
_cell.length_b   1.000
_cell.length_c   1.000
_cell.angle_alpha   90.00
_cell.angle_beta   90.00
_cell.angle_gamma   90.00
#
_symmetry.space_group_name_H-M   'P 1'
#
loop_
_entity.id
_entity.type
_entity.pdbx_description
1 polymer ?
#
loop_
_entity_poly.entity_id
_entity_poly.type
_entity_poly.pdbx_seq_one_letter_code
_entity_poly.pdbx_strand_id
1 'polypeptide(L)'
;MSIEERIREFIRRVEEESRIKEMIQDIMRRAEEVREVAKEDARRALLLLDKLRADVSAVKASIVVAKGRLRGELTGLRMSLMGLEPELRERARELLEEAREALAEFEDELGEEVDELRETLSELRSLAKDLLRARRRAAIRTERSSESAVVSSIRLPRGDLEVIDLLVEAGVFRSRSEAVAYFTHRGLEASKDLLERVKSKVEELRRIREEVAKEFRLGE
;
A
#
# COMPACT_ATOMS: atom_id res chain seq x y z
N MET A 1 -37.50 12.81 -31.62
CA MET A 1 -36.25 13.51 -31.29
C MET A 1 -35.47 13.74 -32.57
N SER A 2 -35.13 14.98 -32.88
CA SER A 2 -34.32 15.34 -34.05
C SER A 2 -32.88 14.83 -33.91
N ILE A 3 -32.12 14.77 -35.01
CA ILE A 3 -30.70 14.37 -34.92
C ILE A 3 -29.89 15.36 -34.08
N GLU A 4 -30.24 16.65 -34.13
CA GLU A 4 -29.58 17.69 -33.37
C GLU A 4 -29.82 17.52 -31.87
N GLU A 5 -31.05 17.20 -31.47
CA GLU A 5 -31.39 16.90 -30.07
C GLU A 5 -30.61 15.71 -29.54
N ARG A 6 -30.45 14.66 -30.36
CA ARG A 6 -29.65 13.47 -30.02
C ARG A 6 -28.17 13.80 -29.84
N ILE A 7 -27.61 14.67 -30.70
CA ILE A 7 -26.20 15.09 -30.60
C ILE A 7 -25.97 15.95 -29.35
N ARG A 8 -26.88 16.89 -29.04
CA ARG A 8 -26.80 17.71 -27.82
C ARG A 8 -26.93 16.87 -26.54
N GLU A 9 -27.80 15.86 -26.55
CA GLU A 9 -27.93 14.92 -25.42
C GLU A 9 -26.65 14.09 -25.23
N PHE A 10 -26.01 13.68 -26.33
CA PHE A 10 -24.72 13.00 -26.26
C PHE A 10 -23.64 13.87 -25.62
N ILE A 11 -23.48 15.12 -26.06
CA ILE A 11 -22.51 16.08 -25.49
C ILE A 11 -22.72 16.21 -23.99
N ARG A 12 -23.97 16.47 -23.57
CA ARG A 12 -24.29 16.58 -22.13
C ARG A 12 -23.93 15.32 -21.35
N ARG A 13 -24.19 14.13 -21.91
CA ARG A 13 -23.85 12.84 -21.25
C ARG A 13 -22.35 12.60 -21.13
N VAL A 14 -21.55 13.08 -22.09
CA VAL A 14 -20.08 13.04 -22.01
C VAL A 14 -19.61 13.91 -20.86
N GLU A 15 -20.15 15.12 -20.74
CA GLU A 15 -19.80 16.07 -19.66
C GLU A 15 -20.28 15.60 -18.28
N GLU A 16 -21.42 14.90 -18.22
CA GLU A 16 -22.07 14.46 -16.98
C GLU A 16 -21.68 13.05 -16.49
N GLU A 17 -20.58 12.42 -16.97
CA GLU A 17 -20.16 11.08 -16.51
C GLU A 17 -19.69 11.06 -15.03
N SER A 18 -20.64 11.31 -14.13
CA SER A 18 -20.52 11.58 -12.70
C SER A 18 -19.97 10.37 -11.97
N ARG A 19 -20.29 9.17 -12.45
CA ARG A 19 -19.94 7.91 -11.77
C ARG A 19 -18.43 7.63 -11.79
N ILE A 20 -17.73 7.95 -12.87
CA ILE A 20 -16.28 7.73 -12.95
C ILE A 20 -15.57 8.76 -12.07
N LYS A 21 -15.99 10.03 -12.14
CA LYS A 21 -15.47 11.11 -11.27
C LYS A 21 -15.70 10.79 -9.79
N GLU A 22 -16.87 10.27 -9.41
CA GLU A 22 -17.16 9.80 -8.04
C GLU A 22 -16.22 8.68 -7.59
N MET A 23 -15.93 7.70 -8.46
CA MET A 23 -15.00 6.61 -8.14
C MET A 23 -13.57 7.13 -7.94
N ILE A 24 -13.13 8.08 -8.77
CA ILE A 24 -11.80 8.70 -8.65
C ILE A 24 -11.70 9.47 -7.33
N GLN A 25 -12.71 10.29 -6.99
CA GLN A 25 -12.77 11.02 -5.72
C GLN A 25 -12.76 10.10 -4.50
N ASP A 26 -13.48 8.97 -4.54
CA ASP A 26 -13.46 7.99 -3.46
C ASP A 26 -12.05 7.40 -3.26
N ILE A 27 -11.37 7.03 -4.34
CA ILE A 27 -10.01 6.49 -4.26
C ILE A 27 -9.05 7.54 -3.73
N MET A 28 -9.15 8.81 -4.17
CA MET A 28 -8.34 9.91 -3.64
C MET A 28 -8.51 10.08 -2.13
N ARG A 29 -9.75 10.11 -1.65
CA ARG A 29 -10.04 10.20 -0.21
C ARG A 29 -9.39 9.04 0.55
N ARG A 30 -9.56 7.82 0.06
CA ARG A 30 -8.98 6.62 0.68
C ARG A 30 -7.45 6.61 0.59
N ALA A 31 -6.86 7.20 -0.44
CA ALA A 31 -5.40 7.35 -0.55
C ALA A 31 -4.85 8.26 0.55
N GLU A 32 -5.55 9.35 0.88
CA GLU A 32 -5.17 10.23 1.99
C GLU A 32 -5.32 9.53 3.36
N GLU A 33 -6.37 8.74 3.55
CA GLU A 33 -6.50 7.89 4.75
C GLU A 33 -5.31 6.92 4.89
N VAL A 34 -4.89 6.32 3.79
CA VAL A 34 -3.73 5.40 3.77
C VAL A 34 -2.43 6.13 4.08
N ARG A 35 -2.28 7.38 3.65
CA ARG A 35 -1.15 8.23 4.00
C ARG A 35 -1.04 8.48 5.51
N GLU A 36 -2.17 8.75 6.17
CA GLU A 36 -2.20 8.90 7.63
C GLU A 36 -1.86 7.58 8.33
N VAL A 37 -2.45 6.46 7.88
CA VAL A 37 -2.12 5.12 8.40
C VAL A 37 -0.62 4.81 8.23
N ALA A 38 0.01 5.25 7.15
CA ALA A 38 1.44 4.99 6.90
C ALA A 38 2.36 5.58 7.98
N LYS A 39 1.97 6.69 8.62
CA LYS A 39 2.75 7.32 9.69
C LYS A 39 2.81 6.44 10.94
N GLU A 40 1.73 5.73 11.24
CA GLU A 40 1.61 4.89 12.44
C GLU A 40 1.97 3.43 12.19
N ASP A 41 1.45 2.86 11.10
CA ASP A 41 1.60 1.47 10.69
C ASP A 41 1.80 1.35 9.17
N ALA A 42 3.06 1.51 8.78
CA ALA A 42 3.47 1.40 7.38
C ALA A 42 3.24 -0.01 6.78
N ARG A 43 3.13 -1.09 7.57
CA ARG A 43 2.80 -2.42 7.03
C ARG A 43 1.33 -2.48 6.63
N ARG A 44 0.45 -2.00 7.51
CA ARG A 44 -0.98 -1.90 7.22
C ARG A 44 -1.24 -0.98 6.04
N ALA A 45 -0.54 0.15 5.94
CA ALA A 45 -0.64 1.05 4.80
C ALA A 45 -0.33 0.35 3.46
N LEU A 46 0.73 -0.47 3.39
CA LEU A 46 1.06 -1.23 2.18
C LEU A 46 -0.08 -2.17 1.74
N LEU A 47 -0.74 -2.85 2.68
CA LEU A 47 -1.87 -3.73 2.38
C LEU A 47 -3.07 -2.96 1.84
N LEU A 48 -3.31 -1.74 2.35
CA LEU A 48 -4.37 -0.87 1.85
C LEU A 48 -4.03 -0.29 0.47
N LEU A 49 -2.77 0.06 0.22
CA LEU A 49 -2.30 0.50 -1.10
C LEU A 49 -2.49 -0.56 -2.18
N ASP A 50 -2.27 -1.85 -1.87
CA ASP A 50 -2.51 -2.92 -2.83
C ASP A 50 -3.99 -3.02 -3.23
N LYS A 51 -4.92 -2.78 -2.28
CA LYS A 51 -6.36 -2.69 -2.58
C LYS A 51 -6.68 -1.47 -3.44
N LEU A 52 -6.16 -0.29 -3.08
CA LEU A 52 -6.37 0.94 -3.86
C LEU A 52 -5.87 0.81 -5.30
N ARG A 53 -4.73 0.14 -5.50
CA ARG A 53 -4.21 -0.12 -6.85
C ARG A 53 -5.16 -0.99 -7.68
N ALA A 54 -5.81 -1.97 -7.06
CA ALA A 54 -6.83 -2.78 -7.72
C ALA A 54 -8.05 -1.93 -8.11
N ASP A 55 -8.47 -1.03 -7.22
CA ASP A 55 -9.59 -0.11 -7.47
C ASP A 55 -9.28 0.87 -8.63
N VAL A 56 -8.06 1.44 -8.68
CA VAL A 56 -7.61 2.26 -9.83
C VAL A 56 -7.63 1.46 -11.13
N SER A 57 -7.25 0.19 -11.09
CA SER A 57 -7.30 -0.68 -12.27
C SER A 57 -8.74 -0.94 -12.72
N ALA A 58 -9.69 -1.04 -11.79
CA ALA A 58 -11.11 -1.17 -12.07
C ALA A 58 -11.72 0.13 -12.66
N VAL A 59 -11.31 1.30 -12.16
CA VAL A 59 -11.67 2.60 -12.75
C VAL A 59 -11.17 2.67 -14.19
N LYS A 60 -9.90 2.35 -14.43
CA LYS A 60 -9.32 2.32 -15.78
C LYS A 60 -10.11 1.41 -16.73
N ALA A 61 -10.50 0.22 -16.28
CA ALA A 61 -11.32 -0.69 -17.07
C ALA A 61 -12.71 -0.10 -17.39
N SER A 62 -13.32 0.58 -16.41
CA SER A 62 -14.62 1.24 -16.58
C SER A 62 -14.54 2.38 -17.60
N ILE A 63 -13.46 3.15 -17.58
CA ILE A 63 -13.18 4.20 -18.57
C ILE A 63 -13.08 3.61 -19.97
N VAL A 64 -12.32 2.52 -20.15
CA VAL A 64 -12.20 1.87 -21.47
C VAL A 64 -13.57 1.44 -22.02
N VAL A 65 -14.43 0.89 -21.16
CA VAL A 65 -15.79 0.50 -21.53
C VAL A 65 -16.64 1.72 -21.90
N ALA A 66 -16.60 2.78 -21.09
CA ALA A 66 -17.32 4.02 -21.32
C ALA A 66 -16.92 4.68 -22.65
N LYS A 67 -15.61 4.83 -22.89
CA LYS A 67 -15.03 5.34 -24.15
C LYS A 67 -15.52 4.53 -25.36
N GLY A 68 -15.46 3.20 -25.27
CA GLY A 68 -15.92 2.31 -26.34
C GLY A 68 -17.40 2.50 -26.67
N ARG A 69 -18.26 2.62 -25.64
CA ARG A 69 -19.69 2.90 -25.80
C ARG A 69 -19.93 4.25 -26.46
N LEU A 70 -19.30 5.32 -25.97
CA LEU A 70 -19.48 6.68 -26.47
C LEU A 70 -19.01 6.83 -27.92
N ARG A 71 -17.87 6.23 -28.28
CA ARG A 71 -17.40 6.16 -29.68
C ARG A 71 -18.40 5.44 -30.59
N GLY A 72 -19.02 4.37 -30.08
CA GLY A 72 -20.08 3.63 -30.79
C GLY A 72 -21.33 4.48 -31.02
N GLU A 73 -21.80 5.18 -29.99
CA GLU A 73 -22.92 6.13 -30.08
C GLU A 73 -22.63 7.24 -31.10
N LEU A 74 -21.45 7.86 -31.05
CA LEU A 74 -21.01 8.89 -31.98
C LEU A 74 -20.95 8.38 -33.43
N THR A 75 -20.46 7.15 -33.63
CA THR A 75 -20.45 6.49 -34.95
C THR A 75 -21.88 6.29 -35.46
N GLY A 76 -22.81 5.88 -34.59
CA GLY A 76 -24.22 5.73 -34.94
C GLY A 76 -24.91 7.04 -35.31
N LEU A 77 -24.58 8.14 -34.61
CA LEU A 77 -25.03 9.49 -34.95
C LEU A 77 -24.50 9.90 -36.33
N ARG A 78 -23.21 9.67 -36.60
CA ARG A 78 -22.60 9.93 -37.91
C ARG A 78 -23.30 9.20 -39.05
N MET A 79 -23.64 7.93 -38.88
CA MET A 79 -24.36 7.16 -39.90
C MET A 79 -25.77 7.69 -40.13
N SER A 80 -26.44 8.15 -39.06
CA SER A 80 -27.77 8.74 -39.14
C SER A 80 -27.79 10.04 -39.97
N LEU A 81 -26.68 10.80 -40.00
CA LEU A 81 -26.55 12.02 -40.82
C LEU A 81 -26.54 11.76 -42.33
N MET A 82 -26.08 10.59 -42.76
CA MET A 82 -25.97 10.27 -44.19
C MET A 82 -27.33 10.23 -44.89
N GLY A 83 -28.41 9.96 -44.15
CA GLY A 83 -29.79 9.92 -44.65
C GLY A 83 -30.52 11.26 -44.68
N LEU A 84 -29.89 12.36 -44.25
CA LEU A 84 -30.54 13.68 -44.19
C LEU A 84 -30.46 14.46 -45.49
N GLU A 85 -31.40 15.38 -45.68
CA GLU A 85 -31.33 16.39 -46.74
C GLU A 85 -30.08 17.29 -46.59
N PRO A 86 -29.53 17.82 -47.70
CA PRO A 86 -28.26 18.55 -47.72
C PRO A 86 -28.19 19.72 -46.72
N GLU A 87 -29.26 20.49 -46.57
CA GLU A 87 -29.33 21.68 -45.72
C GLU A 87 -29.31 21.32 -44.21
N LEU A 88 -30.06 20.29 -43.82
CA LEU A 88 -30.06 19.76 -42.45
C LEU A 88 -28.74 19.05 -42.10
N ARG A 89 -28.03 18.55 -43.11
CA ARG A 89 -26.78 17.81 -42.95
C ARG A 89 -25.61 18.72 -42.57
N GLU A 90 -25.58 19.98 -43.00
CA GLU A 90 -24.50 20.91 -42.68
C GLU A 90 -24.48 21.25 -41.19
N ARG A 91 -25.60 21.76 -40.67
CA ARG A 91 -25.73 22.11 -39.25
C ARG A 91 -25.52 20.91 -38.32
N ALA A 92 -26.01 19.74 -38.74
CA ALA A 92 -25.84 18.52 -37.95
C ALA A 92 -24.41 17.92 -38.05
N ARG A 93 -23.61 18.30 -39.06
CA ARG A 93 -22.17 17.98 -39.10
C ARG A 93 -21.37 18.83 -38.12
N GLU A 94 -21.66 20.12 -38.03
CA GLU A 94 -21.00 21.02 -37.07
C GLU A 94 -21.18 20.50 -35.65
N LEU A 95 -22.44 20.20 -35.25
CA LEU A 95 -22.74 19.60 -33.95
C LEU A 95 -22.06 18.24 -33.73
N LEU A 96 -21.90 17.43 -34.79
CA LEU A 96 -21.21 16.13 -34.67
C LEU A 96 -19.71 16.33 -34.41
N GLU A 97 -19.09 17.34 -35.02
CA GLU A 97 -17.68 17.65 -34.75
C GLU A 97 -17.53 18.17 -33.31
N GLU A 98 -18.43 19.04 -32.84
CA GLU A 98 -18.47 19.45 -31.42
C GLU A 98 -18.58 18.23 -30.47
N ALA A 99 -19.45 17.27 -30.80
CA ALA A 99 -19.59 16.04 -30.02
C ALA A 99 -18.33 15.17 -30.02
N ARG A 100 -17.58 15.18 -31.13
CA ARG A 100 -16.32 14.46 -31.25
C ARG A 100 -15.22 15.14 -30.43
N GLU A 101 -15.14 16.47 -30.48
CA GLU A 101 -14.21 17.27 -29.69
C GLU A 101 -14.49 17.10 -28.19
N ALA A 102 -15.74 17.23 -27.76
CA ALA A 102 -16.14 17.01 -26.38
C ALA A 102 -15.77 15.60 -25.87
N LEU A 103 -15.95 14.57 -26.71
CA LEU A 103 -15.51 13.21 -26.37
C LEU A 103 -14.00 13.11 -26.24
N ALA A 104 -13.23 13.74 -27.14
CA ALA A 104 -11.76 13.71 -27.08
C ALA A 104 -11.25 14.41 -25.80
N GLU A 105 -11.77 15.59 -25.49
CA GLU A 105 -11.40 16.33 -24.27
C GLU A 105 -11.73 15.52 -23.01
N PHE A 106 -12.90 14.91 -22.94
CA PHE A 106 -13.28 14.03 -21.85
C PHE A 106 -12.36 12.80 -21.74
N GLU A 107 -11.98 12.22 -22.89
CA GLU A 107 -11.06 11.09 -22.92
C GLU A 107 -9.69 11.44 -22.34
N ASP A 108 -9.20 12.64 -22.62
CA ASP A 108 -7.92 13.15 -22.14
C ASP A 108 -7.99 13.51 -20.65
N GLU A 109 -9.02 14.25 -20.20
CA GLU A 109 -9.24 14.62 -18.80
C GLU A 109 -9.24 13.36 -17.88
N LEU A 110 -10.00 12.34 -18.25
CA LEU A 110 -10.05 11.09 -17.50
C LEU A 110 -8.73 10.31 -17.52
N GLY A 111 -7.96 10.44 -18.61
CA GLY A 111 -6.64 9.83 -18.73
C GLY A 111 -5.67 10.43 -17.72
N GLU A 112 -5.62 11.76 -17.69
CA GLU A 112 -4.78 12.55 -16.79
C GLU A 112 -5.11 12.27 -15.32
N GLU A 113 -6.40 12.35 -14.93
CA GLU A 113 -6.81 12.09 -13.53
C GLU A 113 -6.40 10.69 -13.03
N VAL A 114 -6.51 9.67 -13.88
CA VAL A 114 -6.13 8.29 -13.51
C VAL A 114 -4.61 8.12 -13.41
N ASP A 115 -3.86 8.78 -14.28
CA ASP A 115 -2.40 8.72 -14.24
C ASP A 115 -1.87 9.47 -13.01
N GLU A 116 -2.40 10.65 -12.68
CA GLU A 116 -2.09 11.37 -11.43
C GLU A 116 -2.38 10.52 -10.18
N LEU A 117 -3.53 9.85 -10.15
CA LEU A 117 -3.89 8.97 -9.06
C LEU A 117 -2.91 7.80 -8.92
N ARG A 118 -2.47 7.23 -10.05
CA ARG A 118 -1.49 6.15 -10.06
C ARG A 118 -0.12 6.62 -9.57
N GLU A 119 0.32 7.80 -9.96
CA GLU A 119 1.56 8.42 -9.48
C GLU A 119 1.51 8.64 -7.98
N THR A 120 0.43 9.25 -7.47
CA THR A 120 0.18 9.44 -6.04
C THR A 120 0.28 8.13 -5.26
N LEU A 121 -0.36 7.06 -5.73
CA LEU A 121 -0.27 5.74 -5.08
C LEU A 121 1.16 5.16 -5.12
N SER A 122 1.92 5.42 -6.18
CA SER A 122 3.32 4.98 -6.30
C SER A 122 4.20 5.70 -5.29
N GLU A 123 4.03 7.01 -5.13
CA GLU A 123 4.74 7.83 -4.15
C GLU A 123 4.42 7.39 -2.72
N LEU A 124 3.13 7.22 -2.39
CA LEU A 124 2.71 6.72 -1.09
C LEU A 124 3.30 5.34 -0.77
N ARG A 125 3.39 4.46 -1.77
CA ARG A 125 4.03 3.15 -1.62
C ARG A 125 5.52 3.28 -1.35
N SER A 126 6.21 4.19 -2.02
CA SER A 126 7.63 4.47 -1.76
C SER A 126 7.84 4.98 -0.34
N LEU A 127 7.04 5.96 0.08
CA LEU A 127 7.07 6.53 1.44
C LEU A 127 6.83 5.45 2.50
N ALA A 128 5.82 4.61 2.34
CA ALA A 128 5.53 3.52 3.27
C ALA A 128 6.70 2.52 3.37
N LYS A 129 7.35 2.18 2.25
CA LYS A 129 8.54 1.33 2.25
C LYS A 129 9.71 1.97 2.99
N ASP A 130 9.92 3.27 2.81
CA ASP A 130 11.02 3.97 3.46
C ASP A 130 10.79 4.14 4.96
N LEU A 131 9.55 4.39 5.39
CA LEU A 131 9.16 4.36 6.79
C LEU A 131 9.40 2.99 7.43
N LEU A 132 9.05 1.89 6.74
CA LEU A 132 9.35 0.54 7.22
C LEU A 132 10.84 0.30 7.38
N ARG A 133 11.64 0.73 6.40
CA ARG A 133 13.11 0.61 6.48
C ARG A 133 13.67 1.45 7.62
N ALA A 134 13.18 2.67 7.80
CA ALA A 134 13.62 3.57 8.87
C ALA A 134 13.28 3.02 10.26
N ARG A 135 12.03 2.56 10.47
CA ARG A 135 11.60 1.96 11.73
C ARG A 135 12.37 0.68 12.04
N ARG A 136 12.64 -0.14 11.02
CA ARG A 136 13.48 -1.33 11.17
C ARG A 136 14.92 -0.98 11.56
N ARG A 137 15.52 0.04 10.95
CA ARG A 137 16.86 0.56 11.34
C ARG A 137 16.87 1.13 12.76
N ALA A 138 15.81 1.83 13.17
CA ALA A 138 15.70 2.41 14.51
C ALA A 138 15.56 1.34 15.60
N ALA A 139 14.75 0.30 15.37
CA ALA A 139 14.67 -0.85 16.26
C ALA A 139 16.07 -1.48 16.49
N ILE A 140 16.80 -1.72 15.40
CA ILE A 140 18.17 -2.25 15.43
C ILE A 140 19.16 -1.31 16.14
N ARG A 141 18.99 0.02 16.04
CA ARG A 141 19.87 0.99 16.73
C ARG A 141 19.58 1.11 18.23
N THR A 142 18.32 1.03 18.62
CA THR A 142 17.91 1.06 20.04
C THR A 142 18.46 -0.16 20.78
N GLU A 143 18.62 -1.29 20.09
CA GLU A 143 19.30 -2.50 20.60
C GLU A 143 20.82 -2.32 20.85
N ARG A 144 21.47 -1.29 20.27
CA ARG A 144 22.89 -1.01 20.50
C ARG A 144 23.16 -0.13 21.72
N SER A 145 22.14 0.52 22.29
CA SER A 145 22.29 1.50 23.38
C SER A 145 21.86 0.98 24.76
N SER A 146 21.86 -0.34 24.99
CA SER A 146 21.94 -0.87 26.35
C SER A 146 23.41 -0.92 26.77
N GLU A 147 23.79 -0.04 27.69
CA GLU A 147 25.11 0.02 28.33
C GLU A 147 25.54 -1.40 28.79
N SER A 148 26.77 -1.78 28.40
CA SER A 148 27.40 -3.13 28.48
C SER A 148 27.06 -4.12 27.34
N ALA A 149 27.58 -3.85 26.13
CA ALA A 149 27.63 -4.87 25.08
C ALA A 149 28.61 -6.00 25.48
N VAL A 150 28.08 -7.18 25.83
CA VAL A 150 28.87 -8.39 26.09
C VAL A 150 29.15 -9.10 24.78
N VAL A 151 30.42 -9.29 24.43
CA VAL A 151 30.81 -10.13 23.28
C VAL A 151 30.82 -11.59 23.72
N SER A 152 29.85 -12.37 23.24
CA SER A 152 29.80 -13.83 23.45
C SER A 152 30.10 -14.57 22.16
N SER A 153 30.98 -15.57 22.23
CA SER A 153 31.14 -16.56 21.17
C SER A 153 30.02 -17.61 21.31
N ILE A 154 29.19 -17.76 20.28
CA ILE A 154 28.09 -18.72 20.25
C ILE A 154 28.29 -19.74 19.14
N ARG A 155 27.80 -20.97 19.35
CA ARG A 155 27.77 -22.00 18.32
C ARG A 155 26.37 -22.05 17.74
N LEU A 156 26.25 -21.80 16.44
CA LEU A 156 25.01 -21.87 15.69
C LEU A 156 25.00 -23.10 14.77
N PRO A 157 23.84 -23.75 14.57
CA PRO A 157 23.66 -24.72 13.49
C PRO A 157 24.03 -24.10 12.14
N ARG A 158 24.54 -24.93 11.22
CA ARG A 158 25.03 -24.45 9.91
C ARG A 158 23.93 -23.81 9.07
N GLY A 159 22.73 -24.42 9.07
CA GLY A 159 21.57 -23.87 8.35
C GLY A 159 21.12 -22.50 8.88
N ASP A 160 21.15 -22.29 10.19
CA ASP A 160 20.79 -20.99 10.79
C ASP A 160 21.80 -19.91 10.41
N LEU A 161 23.09 -20.26 10.36
CA LEU A 161 24.15 -19.36 9.90
C LEU A 161 23.98 -18.99 8.42
N GLU A 162 23.64 -19.95 7.57
CA GLU A 162 23.38 -19.70 6.14
C GLU A 162 22.20 -18.73 5.93
N VAL A 163 21.13 -18.87 6.73
CA VAL A 163 20.00 -17.93 6.69
C VAL A 163 20.44 -16.53 7.16
N ILE A 164 21.23 -16.44 8.22
CA ILE A 164 21.77 -15.16 8.70
C ILE A 164 22.63 -14.50 7.63
N ASP A 165 23.46 -15.28 6.94
CA ASP A 165 24.34 -14.81 5.87
C ASP A 165 23.56 -14.23 4.70
N LEU A 166 22.53 -14.95 4.23
CA LEU A 166 21.67 -14.49 3.17
C LEU A 166 20.98 -13.16 3.53
N LEU A 167 20.57 -12.99 4.78
CA LEU A 167 19.97 -11.73 5.25
C LEU A 167 21.00 -10.59 5.32
N VAL A 168 22.26 -10.88 5.64
CA VAL A 168 23.33 -9.87 5.60
C VAL A 168 23.62 -9.48 4.14
N GLU A 169 23.77 -10.45 3.25
CA GLU A 169 24.04 -10.24 1.82
C GLU A 169 22.91 -9.46 1.13
N ALA A 170 21.66 -9.75 1.47
CA ALA A 170 20.49 -9.02 0.98
C ALA A 170 20.37 -7.59 1.56
N GLY A 171 21.32 -7.14 2.39
CA GLY A 171 21.30 -5.83 3.04
C GLY A 171 20.22 -5.69 4.12
N VAL A 172 19.63 -6.81 4.54
CA VAL A 172 18.62 -6.87 5.59
C VAL A 172 19.28 -6.63 6.95
N PHE A 173 20.53 -7.05 7.15
CA PHE A 173 21.35 -6.66 8.31
C PHE A 173 22.74 -6.19 7.86
N ARG A 174 23.39 -5.31 8.63
CA ARG A 174 24.74 -4.79 8.35
C ARG A 174 25.85 -5.77 8.68
N SER A 175 25.57 -6.73 9.58
CA SER A 175 26.54 -7.73 10.03
C SER A 175 25.83 -8.94 10.63
N ARG A 176 26.51 -10.09 10.65
CA ARG A 176 26.01 -11.32 11.31
C ARG A 176 25.67 -11.08 12.78
N SER A 177 26.52 -10.37 13.51
CA SER A 177 26.31 -10.05 14.93
C SER A 177 25.05 -9.23 15.15
N GLU A 178 24.72 -8.32 14.23
CA GLU A 178 23.48 -7.54 14.28
C GLU A 178 22.23 -8.40 14.04
N ALA A 179 22.29 -9.32 13.07
CA ALA A 179 21.20 -10.27 12.83
C ALA A 179 20.97 -11.18 14.04
N VAL A 180 22.05 -11.71 14.62
CA VAL A 180 22.00 -12.59 15.79
C VAL A 180 21.42 -11.88 17.01
N ALA A 181 21.86 -10.63 17.28
CA ALA A 181 21.34 -9.85 18.40
C ALA A 181 19.83 -9.62 18.26
N TYR A 182 19.38 -9.23 17.07
CA TYR A 182 17.96 -9.03 16.75
C TYR A 182 17.14 -10.30 17.00
N PHE A 183 17.55 -11.44 16.43
CA PHE A 183 16.82 -12.70 16.59
C PHE A 183 16.81 -13.20 18.03
N THR A 184 17.92 -13.04 18.74
CA THR A 184 18.02 -13.41 20.17
C THR A 184 17.03 -12.59 20.99
N HIS A 185 16.99 -11.28 20.79
CA HIS A 185 16.05 -10.41 21.52
C HIS A 185 14.60 -10.76 21.22
N ARG A 186 14.25 -10.94 19.95
CA ARG A 186 12.89 -11.36 19.55
C ARG A 186 12.51 -12.73 20.12
N GLY A 187 13.46 -13.65 20.23
CA GLY A 187 13.25 -14.95 20.88
C GLY A 187 12.98 -14.82 22.39
N LEU A 188 13.72 -13.94 23.06
CA LEU A 188 13.48 -13.63 24.48
C LEU A 188 12.12 -12.96 24.71
N GLU A 189 11.75 -11.99 23.87
CA GLU A 189 10.44 -11.33 23.94
C GLU A 189 9.29 -12.32 23.70
N ALA A 190 9.40 -13.19 22.70
CA ALA A 190 8.39 -14.21 22.41
C ALA A 190 8.23 -15.21 23.56
N SER A 191 9.26 -15.37 24.40
CA SER A 191 9.29 -16.31 25.51
C SER A 191 9.13 -15.64 26.88
N LYS A 192 8.79 -14.34 26.93
CA LYS A 192 8.83 -13.52 28.15
C LYS A 192 8.09 -14.15 29.33
N ASP A 193 6.84 -14.57 29.12
CA ASP A 193 6.00 -15.15 30.18
C ASP A 193 6.53 -16.47 30.73
N LEU A 194 7.19 -17.27 29.88
CA LEU A 194 7.86 -18.50 30.32
C LEU A 194 9.11 -18.16 31.14
N LEU A 195 9.93 -17.24 30.65
CA LEU A 195 11.16 -16.83 31.32
C LEU A 195 10.90 -16.18 32.69
N GLU A 196 9.84 -15.38 32.82
CA GLU A 196 9.42 -14.81 34.11
C GLU A 196 9.02 -15.89 35.12
N ARG A 197 8.26 -16.90 34.70
CA ARG A 197 7.92 -18.05 35.55
C ARG A 197 9.16 -18.84 35.99
N VAL A 198 10.08 -19.10 35.06
CA VAL A 198 11.35 -19.78 35.36
C VAL A 198 12.16 -18.96 36.36
N LYS A 199 12.27 -17.65 36.15
CA LYS A 199 12.99 -16.73 37.06
C LYS A 199 12.41 -16.78 38.47
N SER A 200 11.09 -16.70 38.61
CA SER A 200 10.41 -16.79 39.91
C SER A 200 10.73 -18.10 40.64
N LYS A 201 10.72 -19.24 39.93
CA LYS A 201 11.04 -20.55 40.52
C LYS A 201 12.51 -20.68 40.90
N VAL A 202 13.43 -20.12 40.10
CA VAL A 202 14.86 -20.10 40.42
C VAL A 202 15.15 -19.25 41.65
N GLU A 203 14.47 -18.12 41.83
CA GLU A 203 14.59 -17.28 43.03
C GLU A 203 14.05 -17.95 44.29
N GLU A 204 12.95 -18.71 44.15
CA GLU A 204 12.41 -19.54 45.24
C GLU A 204 13.41 -20.63 45.65
N LEU A 205 14.00 -21.35 44.67
CA LEU A 205 15.04 -22.35 44.94
C LEU A 205 16.28 -21.74 45.62
N ARG A 206 16.68 -20.53 45.23
CA ARG A 206 17.79 -19.82 45.88
C ARG A 206 17.47 -19.50 47.34
N ARG A 207 16.26 -18.99 47.62
CA ARG A 207 15.80 -18.73 48.99
C ARG A 207 15.80 -19.98 49.86
N ILE A 208 15.22 -21.07 49.37
CA ILE A 208 15.22 -22.37 50.08
C ILE A 208 16.66 -22.83 50.35
N ARG A 209 17.56 -22.73 49.37
CA ARG A 209 18.97 -23.10 49.54
C ARG A 209 19.68 -22.25 50.60
N GLU A 210 19.37 -20.96 50.67
CA GLU A 210 19.92 -20.04 51.67
C GLU A 210 19.36 -20.30 53.08
N GLU A 211 18.07 -20.62 53.20
CA GLU A 211 17.43 -20.98 54.46
C GLU A 211 18.01 -22.28 55.03
N VAL A 212 18.10 -23.33 54.21
CA VAL A 212 18.75 -24.60 54.58
C VAL A 212 20.21 -24.35 54.96
N ALA A 213 20.95 -23.56 54.18
CA ALA A 213 22.35 -23.26 54.50
C ALA A 213 22.53 -22.42 55.78
N LYS A 214 21.49 -21.74 56.27
CA LYS A 214 21.49 -21.01 57.56
C LYS A 214 21.14 -21.94 58.72
N GLU A 215 20.14 -22.80 58.59
CA GLU A 215 19.76 -23.76 59.64
C GLU A 215 20.90 -24.73 59.96
N PHE A 216 21.59 -25.25 58.95
CA PHE A 216 22.76 -26.12 59.15
C PHE A 216 23.98 -25.41 59.73
N ARG A 217 24.01 -24.07 59.72
CA ARG A 217 25.10 -23.25 60.29
C ARG A 217 24.83 -22.79 61.72
N LEU A 218 23.59 -22.97 62.21
CA LEU A 218 23.13 -22.63 63.56
C LEU A 218 22.99 -23.87 64.47
N GLY A 219 23.25 -25.07 63.93
CA GLY A 219 23.18 -26.36 64.63
C GLY A 219 24.53 -26.93 65.06
N GLU A 220 25.62 -26.13 65.04
CA GLU A 220 26.93 -26.44 65.64
C GLU A 220 27.15 -25.66 66.94
#